data_AF-A0AAQ3U766-F1
#
_entry.id   AF-A0AAQ3U766-F1
#
_cell.length_a   1.000
_cell.length_b   1.000
_cell.length_c   1.000
_cell.angle_alpha   90.00
_cell.angle_beta   90.00
_cell.angle_gamma   90.00
#
_symmetry.space_group_name_H-M   'P 1'
#
loop_
_entity.id
_entity.type
_entity.pdbx_description
1 polymer ?
#
loop_
_entity_poly.entity_id
_entity_poly.type
_entity_poly.pdbx_seq_one_letter_code
_entity_poly.pdbx_strand_id
1 'polypeptide(L)'
;MALSADLEALRASAADVRIVTSDGQTIAAHSYVLALASPVLERMIDRACRGWGTSDCTIRILGVPSDAVLAFLHLLYSSRVAPGMEDAVAAHGPQLLALAHAYRVGWLKREAESAVCARLTADRAVDMLKLAGLCDAPRLRARCARLAAKDLAAVEASDGWRFARRHDPALELELLQLLDDADRRRARWARARASQEAYRQLAEAMDALDRVFCGDDAPSAAGGGEGEPPCAADDATCRGLRLLMRHFATCARKAAPGGCARCKRMLQLFRLHASVCDRPEQDQPCRVPLCSHFTAKMQTEKADKTWQLLVKKVTRARAMAGLADRQVPEVVAMSWARYNSSSKWAKMR
;
A
#
# COMPACT_ATOMS: atom_id res chain seq x y z
N MET A 1 -11.94 30.68 7.93
CA MET A 1 -12.33 31.76 6.99
C MET A 1 -12.12 33.12 7.62
N ALA A 2 -12.57 33.37 8.87
CA ALA A 2 -12.31 34.61 9.62
C ALA A 2 -10.81 34.99 9.70
N LEU A 3 -9.95 34.08 10.18
CA LEU A 3 -8.50 34.31 10.31
C LEU A 3 -7.78 34.71 9.00
N SER A 4 -8.27 34.25 7.85
CA SER A 4 -7.65 34.57 6.55
C SER A 4 -8.03 35.97 6.07
N ALA A 5 -9.21 36.48 6.45
CA ALA A 5 -9.64 37.84 6.14
C ALA A 5 -8.94 38.86 7.05
N ASP A 6 -8.74 38.50 8.32
CA ASP A 6 -8.00 39.32 9.29
C ASP A 6 -6.52 39.49 8.90
N LEU A 7 -5.90 38.46 8.31
CA LEU A 7 -4.52 38.51 7.81
C LEU A 7 -4.35 39.34 6.52
N GLU A 8 -5.37 39.38 5.65
CA GLU A 8 -5.35 40.26 4.47
C GLU A 8 -5.52 41.73 4.86
N ALA A 9 -6.35 42.04 5.86
CA ALA A 9 -6.49 43.39 6.40
C ALA A 9 -5.18 43.95 6.96
N LEU A 10 -4.31 43.10 7.52
CA LEU A 10 -2.97 43.47 7.97
C LEU A 10 -2.01 43.84 6.82
N ARG A 11 -2.29 43.53 5.55
CA ARG A 11 -1.47 44.06 4.44
C ARG A 11 -1.54 45.59 4.33
N ALA A 12 -2.55 46.22 4.95
CA ALA A 12 -2.71 47.67 5.00
C ALA A 12 -2.02 48.34 6.20
N SER A 13 -1.51 47.58 7.19
CA SER A 13 -0.74 48.13 8.31
C SER A 13 0.73 48.38 7.93
N ALA A 14 1.41 49.21 8.72
CA ALA A 14 2.84 49.44 8.54
C ALA A 14 3.63 48.16 8.91
N ALA A 15 4.49 47.71 7.99
CA ALA A 15 5.39 46.60 8.24
C ALA A 15 6.43 46.95 9.30
N ASP A 16 6.61 46.06 10.27
CA ASP A 16 7.52 46.22 11.42
C ASP A 16 8.75 45.30 11.35
N VAL A 17 8.83 44.44 10.31
CA VAL A 17 9.97 43.57 10.05
C VAL A 17 10.38 43.63 8.58
N ARG A 18 11.70 43.61 8.33
CA ARG A 18 12.30 43.51 7.00
C ARG A 18 12.97 42.14 6.79
N ILE A 19 12.69 41.49 5.68
CA ILE A 19 13.30 40.21 5.28
C ILE A 19 14.31 40.47 4.18
N VAL A 20 15.57 40.10 4.40
CA VAL A 20 16.65 40.19 3.42
C VAL A 20 16.85 38.84 2.74
N THR A 21 16.76 38.83 1.42
CA THR A 21 16.95 37.64 0.56
C THR A 21 18.39 37.51 0.07
N SER A 22 18.70 36.39 -0.61
CA SER A 22 20.05 36.05 -1.05
C SER A 22 20.69 37.07 -2.02
N ASP A 23 19.86 37.76 -2.80
CA ASP A 23 20.24 38.81 -3.76
C ASP A 23 20.30 40.21 -3.13
N GLY A 24 20.08 40.32 -1.82
CA GLY A 24 20.07 41.59 -1.10
C GLY A 24 18.75 42.37 -1.19
N GLN A 25 17.71 41.83 -1.84
CA GLN A 25 16.39 42.46 -1.82
C GLN A 25 15.80 42.46 -0.40
N THR A 26 15.01 43.49 -0.10
CA THR A 26 14.33 43.64 1.18
C THR A 26 12.83 43.56 0.99
N ILE A 27 12.19 42.60 1.64
CA ILE A 27 10.75 42.39 1.63
C ILE A 27 10.17 42.85 2.97
N ALA A 28 9.24 43.79 2.93
CA ALA A 28 8.51 44.25 4.11
C ALA A 28 7.50 43.17 4.57
N ALA A 29 7.43 42.92 5.88
CA ALA A 29 6.53 41.94 6.47
C ALA A 29 6.08 42.33 7.89
N HIS A 30 5.12 41.57 8.43
CA HIS A 30 4.53 41.79 9.75
C HIS A 30 4.99 40.71 10.72
N SER A 31 5.64 41.12 11.81
CA SER A 31 6.17 40.24 12.85
C SER A 31 5.12 39.25 13.36
N TYR A 32 3.92 39.76 13.67
CA TYR A 32 2.81 38.99 14.22
C TYR A 32 2.39 37.84 13.29
N VAL A 33 2.28 38.10 11.98
CA VAL A 33 1.89 37.07 10.99
C VAL A 33 2.93 35.97 10.90
N LEU A 34 4.21 36.36 10.84
CA LEU A 34 5.32 35.42 10.72
C LEU A 34 5.52 34.59 12.00
N ALA A 35 5.40 35.23 13.17
CA ALA A 35 5.49 34.57 14.46
C ALA A 35 4.36 33.55 14.64
N LEU A 36 3.13 33.91 14.27
CA LEU A 36 1.98 33.00 14.33
C LEU A 36 2.14 31.81 13.37
N ALA A 37 2.69 32.04 12.18
CA ALA A 37 2.83 31.00 11.17
C ALA A 37 4.02 30.05 11.40
N SER A 38 5.07 30.51 12.09
CA SER A 38 6.30 29.75 12.31
C SER A 38 6.93 30.04 13.67
N PRO A 39 7.11 29.01 14.52
CA PRO A 39 7.83 29.17 15.78
C PRO A 39 9.33 29.45 15.58
N VAL A 40 9.87 29.17 14.39
CA VAL A 40 11.27 29.51 14.06
C VAL A 40 11.37 31.00 13.75
N LEU A 41 10.46 31.53 12.93
CA LEU A 41 10.40 32.96 12.64
C LEU A 41 10.11 33.76 13.90
N GLU A 42 9.19 33.31 14.76
CA GLU A 42 8.93 33.92 16.08
C GLU A 42 10.23 34.11 16.88
N ARG A 43 11.02 33.03 17.05
CA ARG A 43 12.31 33.11 17.76
C ARG A 43 13.34 34.00 17.05
N MET A 44 13.31 34.05 15.72
CA MET A 44 14.20 34.93 14.96
C MET A 44 13.85 36.40 15.13
N ILE A 45 12.56 36.74 15.08
CA ILE A 45 12.00 38.06 15.36
C ILE A 45 12.39 38.47 16.78
N ASP A 46 12.08 37.62 17.75
CA ASP A 46 12.42 37.82 19.15
C ASP A 46 13.89 38.15 19.37
N ARG A 47 14.80 37.50 18.64
CA ARG A 47 16.23 37.77 18.73
C ARG A 47 16.63 39.04 17.99
N ALA A 48 16.09 39.26 16.79
CA ALA A 48 16.43 40.40 15.94
C ALA A 48 15.92 41.73 16.51
N CYS A 49 14.77 41.71 17.20
CA CYS A 49 14.18 42.91 17.77
C CYS A 49 14.62 43.17 19.23
N ARG A 50 15.42 42.28 19.86
CA ARG A 50 15.95 42.49 21.23
C ARG A 50 17.15 43.45 21.19
N GLY A 51 16.89 44.72 21.50
CA GLY A 51 17.93 45.73 21.81
C GLY A 51 17.96 46.96 20.90
N TRP A 52 17.09 47.04 19.90
CA TRP A 52 17.01 48.18 18.98
C TRP A 52 15.56 48.66 18.88
N GLY A 53 15.35 49.97 18.72
CA GLY A 53 14.02 50.53 18.48
C GLY A 53 13.32 49.82 17.32
N THR A 54 11.99 49.84 17.33
CA THR A 54 11.08 49.10 16.43
C THR A 54 11.36 49.23 14.92
N SER A 55 12.24 50.14 14.49
CA SER A 55 12.53 50.49 13.09
C SER A 55 13.58 49.61 12.39
N ASP A 56 14.31 48.73 13.10
CA ASP A 56 15.43 47.99 12.50
C ASP A 56 15.34 46.45 12.57
N CYS A 57 14.17 45.90 12.91
CA CYS A 57 14.03 44.45 13.02
C CYS A 57 14.16 43.74 11.65
N THR A 58 15.29 43.07 11.45
CA THR A 58 15.67 42.48 10.17
C THR A 58 15.97 40.99 10.29
N ILE A 59 15.39 40.18 9.40
CA ILE A 59 15.57 38.73 9.32
C ILE A 59 16.17 38.36 7.98
N ARG A 60 17.06 37.36 7.94
CA ARG A 60 17.73 36.92 6.71
C ARG A 60 17.21 35.54 6.31
N ILE A 61 16.68 35.43 5.10
CA ILE A 61 16.27 34.16 4.48
C ILE A 61 17.16 33.95 3.24
N LEU A 62 18.17 33.10 3.38
CA LEU A 62 19.22 32.90 2.38
C LEU A 62 19.19 31.49 1.81
N GLY A 63 19.86 31.29 0.67
CA GLY A 63 20.02 29.97 0.03
C GLY A 63 18.87 29.57 -0.89
N VAL A 64 17.87 30.45 -1.05
CA VAL A 64 16.76 30.29 -2.00
C VAL A 64 16.58 31.57 -2.84
N PRO A 65 16.00 31.47 -4.05
CA PRO A 65 15.65 32.63 -4.87
C PRO A 65 14.61 33.52 -4.20
N SER A 66 14.68 34.82 -4.43
CA SER A 66 13.79 35.82 -3.82
C SER A 66 12.32 35.59 -4.16
N ASP A 67 12.01 35.15 -5.39
CA ASP A 67 10.65 34.80 -5.80
C ASP A 67 10.07 33.64 -4.97
N ALA A 68 10.91 32.66 -4.60
CA ALA A 68 10.49 31.56 -3.74
C ALA A 68 10.26 32.03 -2.29
N VAL A 69 11.05 33.00 -1.81
CA VAL A 69 10.82 33.63 -0.50
C VAL A 69 9.52 34.43 -0.52
N LEU A 70 9.27 35.21 -1.58
CA LEU A 70 8.03 35.97 -1.74
C LEU A 70 6.81 35.03 -1.75
N ALA A 71 6.87 33.93 -2.53
CA ALA A 71 5.83 32.92 -2.57
C ALA A 71 5.60 32.27 -1.20
N PHE A 72 6.67 31.94 -0.48
CA PHE A 72 6.60 31.42 0.89
C PHE A 72 5.88 32.39 1.82
N LEU A 73 6.28 33.67 1.82
CA LEU A 73 5.65 34.69 2.66
C LEU A 73 4.18 34.86 2.32
N HIS A 74 3.84 34.99 1.04
CA HIS A 74 2.45 35.04 0.58
C HIS A 74 1.60 33.88 1.11
N LEU A 75 2.14 32.66 1.11
CA LEU A 75 1.45 31.48 1.65
C LEU A 75 1.29 31.55 3.19
N LEU A 76 2.22 32.18 3.91
CA LEU A 76 2.05 32.42 5.36
C LEU A 76 0.92 33.40 5.64
N TYR A 77 0.81 34.50 4.87
CA TYR A 77 -0.29 35.45 4.99
C TYR A 77 -1.64 34.81 4.64
N SER A 78 -1.71 34.01 3.58
CA SER A 78 -2.95 33.36 3.17
C SER A 78 -3.33 32.19 4.08
N SER A 79 -2.39 31.60 4.83
CA SER A 79 -2.54 30.41 5.69
C SER A 79 -3.04 29.14 4.98
N ARG A 80 -3.17 29.19 3.65
CA ARG A 80 -3.62 28.11 2.76
C ARG A 80 -3.13 28.39 1.34
N VAL A 81 -3.13 27.36 0.50
CA VAL A 81 -2.99 27.53 -0.95
C VAL A 81 -4.32 28.05 -1.49
N ALA A 82 -4.38 29.34 -1.83
CA ALA A 82 -5.56 29.95 -2.45
C ALA A 82 -5.59 29.66 -3.96
N PRO A 83 -6.77 29.72 -4.60
CA PRO A 83 -6.86 29.68 -6.06
C PRO A 83 -5.95 30.75 -6.68
N GLY A 84 -5.12 30.35 -7.66
CA GLY A 84 -4.11 31.23 -8.28
C GLY A 84 -2.71 31.16 -7.66
N MET A 85 -2.53 30.54 -6.48
CA MET A 85 -1.20 30.28 -5.91
C MET A 85 -0.61 28.93 -6.32
N GLU A 86 -1.40 28.08 -6.98
CA GLU A 86 -1.01 26.73 -7.39
C GLU A 86 0.22 26.76 -8.32
N ASP A 87 0.27 27.71 -9.24
CA ASP A 87 1.39 27.88 -10.18
C ASP A 87 2.68 28.29 -9.46
N ALA A 88 2.58 29.17 -8.45
CA ALA A 88 3.73 29.55 -7.64
C ALA A 88 4.23 28.36 -6.78
N VAL A 89 3.30 27.57 -6.22
CA VAL A 89 3.64 26.34 -5.49
C VAL A 89 4.28 25.32 -6.42
N ALA A 90 3.79 25.20 -7.65
CA ALA A 90 4.35 24.31 -8.65
C ALA A 90 5.76 24.77 -9.08
N ALA A 91 5.94 26.06 -9.37
CA ALA A 91 7.20 26.64 -9.85
C ALA A 91 8.32 26.56 -8.81
N HIS A 92 8.00 26.80 -7.53
CA HIS A 92 8.96 26.85 -6.44
C HIS A 92 8.84 25.67 -5.46
N GLY A 93 8.21 24.57 -5.86
CA GLY A 93 7.91 23.44 -4.98
C GLY A 93 9.10 22.94 -4.14
N PRO A 94 10.28 22.67 -4.73
CA PRO A 94 11.46 22.25 -3.98
C PRO A 94 11.92 23.28 -2.93
N GLN A 95 11.93 24.57 -3.29
CA GLN A 95 12.33 25.66 -2.42
C GLN A 95 11.31 25.87 -1.29
N LEU A 96 10.01 25.80 -1.60
CA LEU A 96 8.94 25.87 -0.62
C LEU A 96 8.96 24.69 0.35
N LEU A 97 9.31 23.49 -0.11
CA LEU A 97 9.50 22.32 0.75
C LEU A 97 10.64 22.56 1.75
N ALA A 98 11.78 23.06 1.25
CA ALA A 98 12.93 23.40 2.09
C ALA A 98 12.62 24.50 3.11
N LEU A 99 12.00 25.60 2.68
CA LEU A 99 11.58 26.70 3.55
C LEU A 99 10.56 26.22 4.59
N ALA A 100 9.53 25.48 4.18
CA ALA A 100 8.52 24.97 5.09
C ALA A 100 9.10 23.99 6.12
N HIS A 101 10.11 23.19 5.75
CA HIS A 101 10.82 22.35 6.70
C HIS A 101 11.68 23.19 7.66
N ALA A 102 12.54 24.08 7.14
CA ALA A 102 13.45 24.90 7.93
C ALA A 102 12.71 25.80 8.94
N TYR A 103 11.60 26.39 8.51
CA TYR A 103 10.75 27.26 9.34
C TYR A 103 9.60 26.51 10.02
N ARG A 104 9.57 25.17 9.97
CA ARG A 104 8.59 24.31 10.67
C ARG A 104 7.12 24.62 10.38
N VAL A 105 6.81 24.97 9.13
CA VAL A 105 5.43 25.23 8.66
C VAL A 105 4.81 23.94 8.12
N GLY A 106 4.24 23.13 9.03
CA GLY A 106 3.87 21.74 8.74
C GLY A 106 2.78 21.54 7.68
N TRP A 107 1.78 22.43 7.59
CA TRP A 107 0.77 22.35 6.53
C TRP A 107 1.38 22.62 5.15
N LEU A 108 2.20 23.66 5.04
CA LEU A 108 2.87 24.03 3.79
C LEU A 108 3.88 22.97 3.35
N LYS A 109 4.59 22.35 4.31
CA LYS A 109 5.50 21.22 4.01
C LYS A 109 4.75 20.10 3.30
N ARG A 110 3.54 19.75 3.75
CA ARG A 110 2.72 18.69 3.13
C ARG A 110 2.24 19.07 1.73
N GLU A 111 1.81 20.31 1.52
CA GLU A 111 1.38 20.79 0.21
C GLU A 111 2.55 20.86 -0.79
N ALA A 112 3.69 21.40 -0.36
CA ALA A 112 4.90 21.45 -1.18
C ALA A 112 5.41 20.04 -1.53
N GLU A 113 5.43 19.11 -0.55
CA GLU A 113 5.79 17.71 -0.80
C GLU A 113 4.87 17.06 -1.84
N SER A 114 3.55 17.32 -1.75
CA SER A 114 2.56 16.84 -2.72
C SER A 114 2.81 17.41 -4.13
N ALA A 115 3.04 18.73 -4.24
CA ALA A 115 3.31 19.40 -5.50
C ALA A 115 4.59 18.88 -6.17
N VAL A 116 5.67 18.70 -5.39
CA VAL A 116 6.93 18.12 -5.90
C VAL A 116 6.71 16.68 -6.33
N CYS A 117 5.95 15.87 -5.58
CA CYS A 117 5.63 14.49 -5.98
C CYS A 117 4.85 14.41 -7.30
N ALA A 118 3.92 15.34 -7.53
CA ALA A 118 3.06 15.38 -8.70
C ALA A 118 3.85 15.70 -9.98
N ARG A 119 4.89 16.54 -9.87
CA ARG A 119 5.72 17.01 -11.00
C ARG A 119 7.06 16.27 -11.13
N LEU A 120 7.27 15.21 -10.35
CA LEU A 120 8.54 14.49 -10.35
C LEU A 120 8.80 13.80 -11.71
N THR A 121 9.94 14.12 -12.31
CA THR A 121 10.46 13.48 -13.53
C THR A 121 11.67 12.60 -13.22
N ALA A 122 12.01 11.69 -14.13
CA ALA A 122 13.15 10.78 -13.94
C ALA A 122 14.48 11.55 -13.83
N ASP A 123 14.63 12.60 -14.64
CA ASP A 123 15.78 13.50 -14.62
C ASP A 123 16.03 14.14 -13.25
N ARG A 124 14.96 14.52 -12.53
CA ARG A 124 15.05 15.18 -11.22
C ARG A 124 14.99 14.20 -10.05
N ALA A 125 14.88 12.90 -10.30
CA ALA A 125 14.59 11.91 -9.25
C ALA A 125 15.67 11.88 -8.16
N VAL A 126 16.95 11.98 -8.54
CA VAL A 126 18.07 11.91 -7.61
C VAL A 126 18.20 13.19 -6.78
N ASP A 127 18.06 14.36 -7.42
CA ASP A 127 18.03 15.66 -6.74
C ASP A 127 16.90 15.71 -5.70
N MET A 128 15.71 15.25 -6.09
CA MET A 128 14.53 15.25 -5.21
C MET A 128 14.63 14.19 -4.11
N LEU A 129 15.35 13.09 -4.34
CA LEU A 129 15.66 12.12 -3.30
C LEU A 129 16.57 12.76 -2.24
N LYS A 130 17.62 13.47 -2.67
CA LYS A 130 18.50 14.22 -1.75
C LYS A 130 17.71 15.24 -0.95
N LEU A 131 16.89 16.05 -1.63
CA LEU A 131 16.02 17.02 -0.97
C LEU A 131 15.07 16.36 0.03
N ALA A 132 14.50 15.19 -0.32
CA ALA A 132 13.62 14.46 0.56
C ALA A 132 14.30 13.99 1.84
N GLY A 133 15.56 13.58 1.76
CA GLY A 133 16.39 13.26 2.92
C GLY A 133 16.68 14.50 3.78
N LEU A 134 17.04 15.62 3.15
CA LEU A 134 17.35 16.87 3.85
C LEU A 134 16.12 17.51 4.53
N CYS A 135 14.93 17.27 4.00
CA CYS A 135 13.69 17.88 4.48
C CYS A 135 12.79 16.93 5.28
N ASP A 136 13.23 15.72 5.62
CA ASP A 136 12.39 14.67 6.21
C ASP A 136 11.05 14.49 5.46
N ALA A 137 11.10 14.27 4.14
CA ALA A 137 9.93 14.18 3.26
C ALA A 137 9.72 12.72 2.78
N PRO A 138 9.09 11.85 3.59
CA PRO A 138 9.02 10.42 3.31
C PRO A 138 8.14 10.06 2.11
N ARG A 139 7.12 10.88 1.77
CA ARG A 139 6.27 10.62 0.59
C ARG A 139 7.04 10.89 -0.68
N LEU A 140 7.82 11.98 -0.70
CA LEU A 140 8.70 12.31 -1.82
C LEU A 140 9.82 11.26 -1.98
N ARG A 141 10.47 10.86 -0.88
CA ARG A 141 11.45 9.76 -0.89
C ARG A 141 10.89 8.49 -1.53
N ALA A 142 9.71 8.06 -1.08
CA ALA A 142 9.05 6.87 -1.62
C ALA A 142 8.61 7.05 -3.08
N ARG A 143 8.23 8.27 -3.49
CA ARG A 143 7.87 8.59 -4.87
C ARG A 143 9.08 8.51 -5.81
N CYS A 144 10.25 9.01 -5.38
CA CYS A 144 11.51 8.90 -6.12
C CYS A 144 11.91 7.44 -6.33
N ALA A 145 11.89 6.62 -5.27
CA ALA A 145 12.18 5.19 -5.38
C ALA A 145 11.21 4.45 -6.32
N ARG A 146 9.91 4.77 -6.28
CA ARG A 146 8.92 4.19 -7.20
C ARG A 146 9.16 4.57 -8.65
N LEU A 147 9.59 5.82 -8.90
CA LEU A 147 9.89 6.30 -10.24
C LEU A 147 11.14 5.61 -10.80
N ALA A 148 12.22 5.55 -10.01
CA ALA A 148 13.44 4.83 -10.38
C ALA A 148 13.18 3.33 -10.63
N ALA A 149 12.32 2.69 -9.84
CA ALA A 149 11.94 1.30 -10.07
C ALA A 149 11.14 1.08 -11.36
N LYS A 150 10.47 2.12 -11.87
CA LYS A 150 9.70 2.06 -13.12
C LYS A 150 10.59 2.28 -14.34
N ASP A 151 11.55 3.20 -14.24
CA ASP A 151 12.40 3.61 -15.35
C ASP A 151 13.81 3.96 -14.83
N LEU A 152 14.56 2.92 -14.48
CA LEU A 152 15.92 3.07 -13.94
C LEU A 152 16.86 3.65 -14.99
N ALA A 153 16.70 3.26 -16.26
CA ALA A 153 17.55 3.74 -17.35
C ALA A 153 17.45 5.26 -17.52
N ALA A 154 16.24 5.85 -17.44
CA ALA A 154 16.08 7.29 -17.50
C ALA A 154 16.70 8.00 -16.28
N VAL A 155 16.65 7.39 -15.09
CA VAL A 155 17.30 7.94 -13.89
C VAL A 155 18.82 7.87 -14.00
N GLU A 156 19.37 6.75 -14.47
CA GLU A 156 20.82 6.59 -14.67
C GLU A 156 21.39 7.55 -15.72
N ALA A 157 20.56 7.93 -16.70
CA ALA A 157 20.88 8.94 -17.71
C ALA A 157 20.79 10.39 -17.21
N SER A 158 20.30 10.64 -15.98
CA SER A 158 20.18 11.98 -15.42
C SER A 158 21.51 12.56 -14.95
N ASP A 159 21.62 13.89 -14.97
CA ASP A 159 22.79 14.56 -14.40
C ASP A 159 22.87 14.39 -12.88
N GLY A 160 21.74 14.35 -12.19
CA GLY A 160 21.67 14.08 -10.75
C GLY A 160 22.29 12.74 -10.37
N TRP A 161 22.05 11.69 -11.17
CA TRP A 161 22.68 10.38 -10.97
C TRP A 161 24.19 10.42 -11.20
N ARG A 162 24.64 11.04 -12.30
CA ARG A 162 26.07 11.20 -12.59
C ARG A 162 26.79 11.99 -11.50
N PHE A 163 26.13 12.99 -10.93
CA PHE A 163 26.65 13.80 -9.83
C PHE A 163 26.74 12.96 -8.54
N ALA A 164 25.67 12.26 -8.17
CA ALA A 164 25.64 11.42 -6.98
C ALA A 164 26.75 10.36 -7.01
N ARG A 165 26.94 9.68 -8.14
CA ARG A 165 27.99 8.66 -8.28
C ARG A 165 29.42 9.20 -8.07
N ARG A 166 29.65 10.48 -8.39
CA ARG A 166 30.99 11.10 -8.25
C ARG A 166 31.20 11.75 -6.88
N HIS A 167 30.14 12.32 -6.30
CA HIS A 167 30.25 13.26 -5.18
C HIS A 167 29.42 12.88 -3.95
N ASP A 168 28.46 11.98 -4.08
CA ASP A 168 27.62 11.50 -2.98
C ASP A 168 27.29 9.99 -3.12
N PRO A 169 28.28 9.09 -2.89
CA PRO A 169 28.06 7.65 -2.99
C PRO A 169 27.01 7.12 -2.00
N ALA A 170 26.76 7.85 -0.90
CA ALA A 170 25.72 7.48 0.06
C ALA A 170 24.32 7.65 -0.54
N LEU A 171 24.08 8.71 -1.31
CA LEU A 171 22.81 8.92 -2.02
C LEU A 171 22.59 7.87 -3.12
N GLU A 172 23.65 7.50 -3.85
CA GLU A 172 23.59 6.41 -4.83
C GLU A 172 23.20 5.08 -4.16
N LEU A 173 23.94 4.71 -3.10
CA LEU A 173 23.69 3.49 -2.34
C LEU A 173 22.27 3.48 -1.76
N GLU A 174 21.79 4.61 -1.26
CA GLU A 174 20.43 4.74 -0.75
C GLU A 174 19.40 4.39 -1.83
N LEU A 175 19.53 4.94 -3.05
CA LEU A 175 18.59 4.65 -4.12
C LEU A 175 18.63 3.16 -4.49
N LEU A 176 19.82 2.58 -4.62
CA LEU A 176 20.00 1.16 -4.94
C LEU A 176 19.39 0.25 -3.86
N GLN A 177 19.57 0.58 -2.58
CA GLN A 177 18.95 -0.15 -1.46
C GLN A 177 17.42 -0.07 -1.52
N LEU A 178 16.85 1.11 -1.82
CA LEU A 178 15.40 1.28 -1.95
C LEU A 178 14.83 0.44 -3.09
N LEU A 179 15.58 0.25 -4.18
CA LEU A 179 15.20 -0.60 -5.30
C LEU A 179 15.24 -2.09 -4.94
N ASP A 180 16.35 -2.56 -4.36
CA ASP A 180 16.48 -3.96 -3.91
C ASP A 180 15.39 -4.31 -2.87
N ASP A 181 15.13 -3.42 -1.91
CA ASP A 181 14.05 -3.60 -0.95
C ASP A 181 12.66 -3.65 -1.60
N ALA A 182 12.45 -2.89 -2.67
CA ALA A 182 11.22 -2.95 -3.44
C ALA A 182 11.09 -4.28 -4.18
N ASP A 183 12.16 -4.79 -4.80
CA ASP A 183 12.18 -6.09 -5.48
C ASP A 183 11.98 -7.26 -4.52
N ARG A 184 12.69 -7.25 -3.39
CA ARG A 184 12.50 -8.25 -2.34
C ARG A 184 11.06 -8.25 -1.82
N ARG A 185 10.44 -7.07 -1.66
CA ARG A 185 9.01 -6.96 -1.29
C ARG A 185 8.11 -7.54 -2.37
N ARG A 186 8.30 -7.17 -3.65
CA ARG A 186 7.54 -7.71 -4.79
C ARG A 186 7.63 -9.24 -4.84
N ALA A 187 8.82 -9.80 -4.72
CA ALA A 187 9.05 -11.24 -4.71
C ALA A 187 8.40 -11.94 -3.50
N ARG A 188 8.44 -11.33 -2.30
CA ARG A 188 7.71 -11.85 -1.13
C ARG A 188 6.20 -11.85 -1.37
N TRP A 189 5.65 -10.77 -1.91
CA TRP A 189 4.22 -10.64 -2.18
C TRP A 189 3.76 -11.59 -3.29
N ALA A 190 4.56 -11.81 -4.33
CA ALA A 190 4.30 -12.80 -5.36
C ALA A 190 4.26 -14.22 -4.78
N ARG A 191 5.25 -14.60 -3.95
CA ARG A 191 5.26 -15.89 -3.26
C ARG A 191 4.07 -16.05 -2.31
N ALA A 192 3.73 -15.01 -1.55
CA ALA A 192 2.58 -15.03 -0.65
C ALA A 192 1.26 -15.23 -1.42
N ARG A 193 1.05 -14.50 -2.52
CA ARG A 193 -0.12 -14.66 -3.39
C ARG A 193 -0.18 -16.05 -4.02
N ALA A 194 0.92 -16.56 -4.55
CA ALA A 194 0.98 -17.91 -5.10
C ALA A 194 0.66 -18.98 -4.04
N SER A 195 1.17 -18.82 -2.82
CA SER A 195 0.84 -19.74 -1.71
C SER A 195 -0.63 -19.66 -1.32
N GLN A 196 -1.20 -18.45 -1.27
CA GLN A 196 -2.60 -18.23 -0.95
C GLN A 196 -3.51 -18.85 -2.01
N GLU A 197 -3.16 -18.70 -3.29
CA GLU A 197 -3.86 -19.31 -4.41
C GLU A 197 -3.84 -20.84 -4.33
N ALA A 198 -2.68 -21.44 -3.99
CA ALA A 198 -2.60 -22.90 -3.78
C ALA A 198 -3.51 -23.37 -2.62
N TYR A 199 -3.56 -22.64 -1.50
CA TYR A 199 -4.46 -22.98 -0.39
C TYR A 199 -5.93 -22.80 -0.76
N ARG A 200 -6.28 -21.81 -1.59
CA ARG A 200 -7.63 -21.62 -2.14
C ARG A 200 -8.05 -22.81 -3.00
N GLN A 201 -7.21 -23.23 -3.94
CA GLN A 201 -7.47 -24.40 -4.79
C GLN A 201 -7.64 -25.68 -3.96
N LEU A 202 -6.85 -25.85 -2.89
CA LEU A 202 -7.02 -26.97 -1.97
C LEU A 202 -8.35 -26.90 -1.23
N ALA A 203 -8.76 -25.73 -0.73
CA ALA A 203 -10.05 -25.54 -0.08
C ALA A 203 -11.22 -25.88 -1.02
N GLU A 204 -11.18 -25.36 -2.26
CA GLU A 204 -12.16 -25.68 -3.31
C GLU A 204 -12.20 -27.16 -3.65
N ALA A 205 -11.05 -27.84 -3.65
CA ALA A 205 -11.00 -29.28 -3.82
C ALA A 205 -11.70 -30.02 -2.66
N MET A 206 -11.61 -29.51 -1.43
CA MET A 206 -12.33 -30.10 -0.29
C MET A 206 -13.84 -29.88 -0.43
N ASP A 207 -14.27 -28.69 -0.82
CA ASP A 207 -15.69 -28.38 -1.10
C ASP A 207 -16.22 -29.19 -2.29
N ALA A 208 -15.40 -29.43 -3.32
CA ALA A 208 -15.75 -30.30 -4.45
C ALA A 208 -15.86 -31.76 -4.03
N LEU A 209 -15.00 -32.26 -3.12
CA LEU A 209 -15.16 -33.60 -2.54
C LEU A 209 -16.48 -33.71 -1.76
N ASP A 210 -16.79 -32.70 -0.94
CA ASP A 210 -18.07 -32.66 -0.21
C ASP A 210 -19.27 -32.63 -1.16
N ARG A 211 -19.24 -31.82 -2.24
CA ARG A 211 -20.32 -31.79 -3.24
C ARG A 211 -20.48 -33.13 -3.97
N VAL A 212 -19.37 -33.77 -4.35
CA VAL A 212 -19.39 -35.02 -5.14
C VAL A 212 -19.86 -36.22 -4.32
N PHE A 213 -19.46 -36.31 -3.04
CA PHE A 213 -19.75 -37.49 -2.23
C PHE A 213 -20.88 -37.29 -1.20
N CYS A 214 -21.07 -36.05 -0.75
CA CYS A 214 -21.92 -35.72 0.39
C CYS A 214 -22.98 -34.65 0.08
N GLY A 215 -23.17 -34.28 -1.19
CA GLY A 215 -24.28 -33.44 -1.64
C GLY A 215 -25.61 -34.18 -1.60
N ASP A 216 -26.71 -33.45 -1.43
CA ASP A 216 -28.07 -34.00 -1.35
C ASP A 216 -28.53 -34.64 -2.68
N ASP A 217 -27.87 -34.32 -3.80
CA ASP A 217 -28.06 -34.92 -5.12
C ASP A 217 -27.04 -36.04 -5.42
N ALA A 218 -26.79 -36.94 -4.47
CA ALA A 218 -26.12 -38.19 -4.81
C ALA A 218 -27.05 -38.95 -5.78
N PRO A 219 -26.62 -39.30 -7.02
CA PRO A 219 -27.45 -40.13 -7.88
C PRO A 219 -27.59 -41.48 -7.19
N SER A 220 -28.76 -41.70 -6.61
CA SER A 220 -29.25 -43.05 -6.31
C SER A 220 -29.08 -43.85 -7.61
N ALA A 221 -28.47 -45.01 -7.50
CA ALA A 221 -28.19 -45.89 -8.63
C ALA A 221 -29.48 -46.51 -9.20
N ALA A 222 -30.40 -45.67 -9.70
CA ALA A 222 -31.63 -46.04 -10.38
C ALA A 222 -32.23 -44.79 -11.04
N GLY A 223 -32.05 -44.63 -12.35
CA GLY A 223 -32.77 -43.63 -13.15
C GLY A 223 -31.87 -42.85 -14.10
N GLY A 224 -31.91 -43.24 -15.38
CA GLY A 224 -31.29 -42.46 -16.45
C GLY A 224 -32.02 -41.13 -16.63
N GLY A 225 -31.35 -40.05 -16.27
CA GLY A 225 -31.72 -38.68 -16.59
C GLY A 225 -30.46 -37.86 -16.68
N GLU A 226 -30.35 -37.02 -17.71
CA GLU A 226 -29.22 -36.14 -17.96
C GLU A 226 -29.14 -35.06 -16.86
N GLY A 227 -28.64 -35.47 -15.69
CA GLY A 227 -28.42 -34.58 -14.56
C GLY A 227 -27.24 -33.65 -14.84
N GLU A 228 -27.49 -32.35 -14.76
CA GLU A 228 -26.46 -31.32 -14.83
C GLU A 228 -25.34 -31.66 -13.83
N PRO A 229 -24.06 -31.62 -14.23
CA PRO A 229 -22.99 -32.07 -13.36
C PRO A 229 -22.98 -31.24 -12.05
N PRO A 230 -22.68 -31.83 -10.88
CA PRO A 230 -22.67 -31.15 -9.57
C PRO A 230 -21.57 -30.06 -9.42
N CYS A 231 -20.94 -29.69 -10.53
CA CYS A 231 -19.98 -28.60 -10.64
C CYS A 231 -20.41 -27.77 -11.85
N ALA A 232 -20.51 -26.45 -11.69
CA ALA A 232 -20.61 -25.53 -12.82
C ALA A 232 -19.53 -25.90 -13.86
N ALA A 233 -19.89 -25.90 -15.14
CA ALA A 233 -19.10 -26.46 -16.23
C ALA A 233 -17.66 -25.89 -16.32
N ASP A 234 -17.39 -24.74 -15.70
CA ASP A 234 -16.11 -24.02 -15.73
C ASP A 234 -15.19 -24.17 -14.52
N ASP A 235 -15.54 -24.95 -13.49
CA ASP A 235 -14.65 -25.16 -12.34
C ASP A 235 -13.47 -26.10 -12.70
N ALA A 236 -12.31 -25.50 -13.02
CA ALA A 236 -11.07 -26.20 -13.33
C ALA A 236 -10.59 -27.13 -12.20
N THR A 237 -10.83 -26.76 -10.93
CA THR A 237 -10.45 -27.53 -9.75
C THR A 237 -11.29 -28.81 -9.66
N CYS A 238 -12.62 -28.71 -9.83
CA CYS A 238 -13.50 -29.89 -9.87
C CYS A 238 -13.18 -30.82 -11.07
N ARG A 239 -12.92 -30.27 -12.27
CA ARG A 239 -12.53 -31.09 -13.44
C ARG A 239 -11.24 -31.88 -13.18
N GLY A 240 -10.22 -31.24 -12.61
CA GLY A 240 -8.96 -31.89 -12.23
C GLY A 240 -9.16 -33.02 -11.20
N LEU A 241 -10.01 -32.78 -10.18
CA LEU A 241 -10.34 -33.76 -9.16
C LEU A 241 -11.03 -35.00 -9.75
N ARG A 242 -12.01 -34.81 -10.64
CA ARG A 242 -12.71 -35.92 -11.33
C ARG A 242 -11.76 -36.79 -12.14
N LEU A 243 -10.76 -36.20 -12.81
CA LEU A 243 -9.73 -36.95 -13.54
C LEU A 243 -8.86 -37.80 -12.60
N LEU A 244 -8.49 -37.25 -11.43
CA LEU A 244 -7.76 -38.00 -10.41
C LEU A 244 -8.60 -39.15 -9.85
N MET A 245 -9.89 -38.93 -9.60
CA MET A 245 -10.83 -39.97 -9.15
C MET A 245 -10.97 -41.11 -10.14
N ARG A 246 -11.21 -40.80 -11.42
CA ARG A 246 -11.30 -41.80 -12.51
C ARG A 246 -10.03 -42.64 -12.61
N HIS A 247 -8.87 -42.00 -12.52
CA HIS A 247 -7.59 -42.70 -12.51
C HIS A 247 -7.42 -43.57 -11.24
N PHE A 248 -7.78 -43.05 -10.07
CA PHE A 248 -7.66 -43.79 -8.80
C PHE A 248 -8.53 -45.06 -8.79
N ALA A 249 -9.71 -45.02 -9.41
CA ALA A 249 -10.60 -46.17 -9.53
C ALA A 249 -10.01 -47.31 -10.36
N THR A 250 -9.33 -46.99 -11.47
CA THR A 250 -8.86 -47.98 -12.46
C THR A 250 -7.36 -48.31 -12.36
N CYS A 251 -6.57 -47.58 -11.58
CA CYS A 251 -5.13 -47.78 -11.52
C CYS A 251 -4.72 -49.03 -10.72
N ALA A 252 -4.19 -50.04 -11.41
CA ALA A 252 -3.63 -51.25 -10.80
C ALA A 252 -2.38 -50.98 -9.93
N ARG A 253 -1.65 -49.90 -10.19
CA ARG A 253 -0.44 -49.50 -9.44
C ARG A 253 -0.72 -48.74 -8.14
N LYS A 254 -1.98 -48.61 -7.72
CA LYS A 254 -2.36 -47.85 -6.52
C LYS A 254 -1.76 -48.40 -5.22
N ALA A 255 -1.60 -49.72 -5.13
CA ALA A 255 -1.05 -50.42 -3.96
C ALA A 255 0.31 -51.11 -4.21
N ALA A 256 0.91 -50.91 -5.40
CA ALA A 256 2.16 -51.54 -5.77
C ALA A 256 3.39 -50.87 -5.10
N PRO A 257 4.47 -51.62 -4.80
CA PRO A 257 5.73 -51.04 -4.34
C PRO A 257 6.26 -50.03 -5.39
N GLY A 258 6.62 -48.83 -4.94
CA GLY A 258 6.93 -47.69 -5.81
C GLY A 258 5.72 -46.78 -6.12
N GLY A 259 4.51 -47.36 -6.22
CA GLY A 259 3.21 -46.68 -6.27
C GLY A 259 2.98 -45.70 -7.45
N CYS A 260 1.72 -45.37 -7.72
CA CYS A 260 1.36 -44.34 -8.72
C CYS A 260 1.35 -42.93 -8.12
N ALA A 261 2.06 -41.97 -8.74
CA ALA A 261 2.11 -40.58 -8.30
C ALA A 261 0.73 -39.90 -8.25
N ARG A 262 -0.16 -40.19 -9.23
CA ARG A 262 -1.54 -39.65 -9.25
C ARG A 262 -2.39 -40.22 -8.11
N CYS A 263 -2.26 -41.52 -7.83
CA CYS A 263 -2.95 -42.15 -6.71
C CYS A 263 -2.46 -41.65 -5.36
N LYS A 264 -1.14 -41.45 -5.21
CA LYS A 264 -0.54 -40.84 -4.00
C LYS A 264 -1.13 -39.44 -3.75
N ARG A 265 -1.26 -38.60 -4.79
CA ARG A 265 -1.90 -37.28 -4.67
C ARG A 265 -3.37 -37.38 -4.24
N MET A 266 -4.15 -38.30 -4.82
CA MET A 266 -5.54 -38.52 -4.42
C MET A 266 -5.67 -38.92 -2.95
N LEU A 267 -4.81 -39.83 -2.47
CA LEU A 267 -4.77 -40.23 -1.06
C LEU A 267 -4.39 -39.06 -0.14
N GLN A 268 -3.50 -38.16 -0.57
CA GLN A 268 -3.18 -36.94 0.19
C GLN A 268 -4.38 -35.99 0.27
N LEU A 269 -5.20 -35.88 -0.79
CA LEU A 269 -6.43 -35.07 -0.77
C LEU A 269 -7.48 -35.65 0.18
N PHE A 270 -7.66 -36.98 0.21
CA PHE A 270 -8.54 -37.62 1.20
C PHE A 270 -8.05 -37.43 2.63
N ARG A 271 -6.73 -37.54 2.87
CA ARG A 271 -6.13 -37.24 4.16
C ARG A 271 -6.34 -35.79 4.58
N LEU A 272 -6.18 -34.84 3.64
CA LEU A 272 -6.43 -33.42 3.88
C LEU A 272 -7.90 -33.19 4.22
N HIS A 273 -8.83 -33.79 3.47
CA HIS A 273 -10.26 -33.70 3.72
C HIS A 273 -10.60 -34.19 5.13
N ALA A 274 -10.12 -35.37 5.53
CA ALA A 274 -10.30 -35.89 6.89
C ALA A 274 -9.77 -34.94 7.98
N SER A 275 -8.72 -34.18 7.68
CA SER A 275 -8.12 -33.21 8.61
C SER A 275 -8.90 -31.89 8.73
N VAL A 276 -9.77 -31.57 7.77
CA VAL A 276 -10.57 -30.32 7.72
C VAL A 276 -12.08 -30.58 7.75
N CYS A 277 -12.49 -31.85 7.91
CA CYS A 277 -13.89 -32.25 7.93
C CYS A 277 -14.46 -32.03 9.34
N ASP A 278 -15.47 -31.19 9.44
CA ASP A 278 -16.14 -30.85 10.70
C ASP A 278 -17.53 -31.51 10.81
N ARG A 279 -17.87 -32.48 9.94
CA ARG A 279 -19.18 -33.16 9.97
C ARG A 279 -19.28 -34.09 11.20
N PRO A 280 -20.33 -33.97 12.02
CA PRO A 280 -20.52 -34.86 13.17
C PRO A 280 -20.81 -36.30 12.70
N GLU A 281 -20.12 -37.28 13.29
CA GLU A 281 -20.27 -38.70 12.93
C GLU A 281 -21.68 -39.27 13.19
N GLN A 282 -22.48 -38.59 14.02
CA GLN A 282 -23.72 -39.13 14.60
C GLN A 282 -24.98 -38.87 13.76
N ASP A 283 -25.07 -37.76 13.03
CA ASP A 283 -26.31 -37.41 12.28
C ASP A 283 -26.19 -37.65 10.76
N GLN A 284 -25.02 -37.43 10.16
CA GLN A 284 -24.73 -37.75 8.75
C GLN A 284 -23.23 -38.02 8.56
N PRO A 285 -22.79 -39.30 8.46
CA PRO A 285 -21.38 -39.62 8.30
C PRO A 285 -20.84 -39.09 6.98
N CYS A 286 -19.62 -38.53 7.00
CA CYS A 286 -18.96 -38.07 5.78
C CYS A 286 -18.75 -39.23 4.80
N ARG A 287 -19.27 -39.08 3.58
CA ARG A 287 -19.21 -40.09 2.50
C ARG A 287 -17.94 -40.00 1.65
N VAL A 288 -17.05 -39.04 1.92
CA VAL A 288 -15.77 -38.93 1.21
C VAL A 288 -14.91 -40.17 1.52
N PRO A 289 -14.35 -40.85 0.50
CA PRO A 289 -13.58 -42.07 0.70
C PRO A 289 -12.44 -41.90 1.70
N LEU A 290 -12.28 -42.89 2.58
CA LEU A 290 -11.22 -42.97 3.60
C LEU A 290 -11.23 -41.84 4.65
N CYS A 291 -12.27 -41.02 4.71
CA CYS A 291 -12.37 -39.92 5.68
C CYS A 291 -12.27 -40.44 7.13
N SER A 292 -13.18 -41.34 7.54
CA SER A 292 -13.18 -41.94 8.89
C SER A 292 -11.88 -42.67 9.23
N HIS A 293 -11.31 -43.40 8.27
CA HIS A 293 -10.05 -44.12 8.44
C HIS A 293 -8.89 -43.16 8.74
N PHE A 294 -8.76 -42.06 7.99
CA PHE A 294 -7.71 -41.06 8.24
C PHE A 294 -7.95 -40.28 9.54
N THR A 295 -9.21 -39.96 9.87
CA THR A 295 -9.57 -39.33 11.15
C THR A 295 -9.13 -40.19 12.34
N ALA A 296 -9.47 -41.48 12.34
CA ALA A 296 -9.06 -42.42 13.39
C ALA A 296 -7.53 -42.56 13.48
N LYS A 297 -6.85 -42.63 12.32
CA LYS A 297 -5.38 -42.72 12.27
C LYS A 297 -4.68 -41.47 12.82
N MET A 298 -5.26 -40.29 12.65
CA MET A 298 -4.69 -39.05 13.17
C MET A 298 -4.86 -38.88 14.69
N GLN A 299 -5.80 -39.61 15.32
CA GLN A 299 -5.92 -39.63 16.78
C GLN A 299 -4.79 -40.44 17.43
N THR A 300 -4.25 -41.44 16.72
CA THR A 300 -3.17 -42.31 17.22
C THR A 300 -1.79 -41.83 16.81
N GLU A 301 -1.63 -41.23 15.62
CA GLU A 301 -0.36 -40.70 15.12
C GLU A 301 -0.29 -39.16 15.20
N LYS A 302 0.71 -38.63 15.91
CA LYS A 302 0.98 -37.17 15.91
C LYS A 302 1.37 -36.71 14.50
N ALA A 303 0.54 -35.85 13.90
CA ALA A 303 0.84 -35.24 12.61
C ALA A 303 2.04 -34.28 12.70
N ASP A 304 2.87 -34.27 11.65
CA ASP A 304 4.00 -33.34 11.52
C ASP A 304 3.54 -31.87 11.56
N LYS A 305 4.38 -30.98 12.11
CA LYS A 305 4.15 -29.53 12.22
C LYS A 305 3.85 -28.90 10.86
N THR A 306 4.49 -29.39 9.79
CA THR A 306 4.25 -28.93 8.41
C THR A 306 2.82 -29.22 7.95
N TRP A 307 2.31 -30.43 8.23
CA TRP A 307 0.94 -30.84 7.93
C TRP A 307 -0.08 -30.03 8.72
N GLN A 308 0.16 -29.83 10.02
CA GLN A 308 -0.73 -29.02 10.86
C GLN A 308 -0.83 -27.57 10.34
N LEU A 309 0.27 -26.99 9.86
CA LEU A 309 0.26 -25.66 9.27
C LEU A 309 -0.54 -25.63 7.97
N LEU A 310 -0.37 -26.63 7.10
CA LEU A 310 -1.14 -26.78 5.86
C LEU A 310 -2.64 -26.82 6.15
N VAL A 311 -3.08 -27.69 7.07
CA VAL A 311 -4.48 -27.83 7.49
C VAL A 311 -5.02 -26.48 7.95
N LYS A 312 -4.34 -25.79 8.87
CA LYS A 312 -4.75 -24.44 9.34
C LYS A 312 -4.89 -23.42 8.20
N LYS A 313 -3.98 -23.43 7.22
CA LYS A 313 -4.01 -22.50 6.07
C LYS A 313 -5.17 -22.82 5.13
N VAL A 314 -5.44 -24.10 4.87
CA VAL A 314 -6.55 -24.55 4.03
C VAL A 314 -7.89 -24.27 4.71
N THR A 315 -8.05 -24.58 6.01
CA THR A 315 -9.27 -24.25 6.77
C THR A 315 -9.55 -22.75 6.75
N ARG A 316 -8.52 -21.91 6.95
CA ARG A 316 -8.68 -20.45 6.83
C ARG A 316 -9.08 -20.03 5.42
N ALA A 317 -8.45 -20.59 4.37
CA ALA A 317 -8.80 -20.27 2.99
C ALA A 317 -10.26 -20.65 2.68
N ARG A 318 -10.71 -21.82 3.14
CA ARG A 318 -12.09 -22.31 3.03
C ARG A 318 -13.09 -21.38 3.73
N ALA A 319 -12.80 -20.97 4.96
CA ALA A 319 -13.63 -20.03 5.69
C ALA A 319 -13.71 -18.65 5.00
N MET A 320 -12.59 -18.15 4.47
CA MET A 320 -12.56 -16.87 3.75
C MET A 320 -13.34 -16.92 2.43
N ALA A 321 -13.31 -18.05 1.71
CA ALA A 321 -14.11 -18.26 0.51
C ALA A 321 -15.61 -18.25 0.85
N GLY A 322 -16.02 -18.99 1.88
CA GLY A 322 -17.41 -18.99 2.35
C GLY A 322 -17.91 -17.63 2.87
N LEU A 323 -17.00 -16.75 3.33
CA LEU A 323 -17.33 -15.36 3.67
C LEU A 323 -17.41 -14.44 2.44
N ALA A 324 -16.68 -14.74 1.38
CA ALA A 324 -16.73 -13.97 0.13
C ALA A 324 -18.04 -14.18 -0.63
N ASP A 325 -18.63 -15.37 -0.52
CA ASP A 325 -19.93 -15.72 -1.13
C ASP A 325 -21.14 -15.25 -0.32
N ARG A 326 -20.95 -14.71 0.90
CA ARG A 326 -22.03 -14.11 1.68
C ARG A 326 -22.39 -12.75 1.09
N GLN A 327 -23.68 -12.55 0.77
CA GLN A 327 -24.20 -11.23 0.49
C GLN A 327 -23.92 -10.30 1.68
N VAL A 328 -23.16 -9.24 1.42
CA VAL A 328 -22.90 -8.18 2.41
C VAL A 328 -24.25 -7.53 2.73
N PRO A 329 -24.69 -7.50 4.01
CA PRO A 329 -25.93 -6.83 4.38
C PRO A 329 -25.93 -5.39 3.85
N GLU A 330 -27.04 -4.98 3.27
CA GLU A 330 -27.17 -3.69 2.58
C GLU A 330 -26.74 -2.50 3.46
N VAL A 331 -26.98 -2.58 4.76
CA VAL A 331 -26.55 -1.58 5.77
C VAL A 331 -25.03 -1.42 5.85
N VAL A 332 -24.26 -2.50 5.68
CA VAL A 332 -22.79 -2.48 5.72
C VAL A 332 -22.25 -1.96 4.39
N ALA A 333 -22.85 -2.38 3.27
CA ALA A 333 -22.53 -1.85 1.94
C ALA A 333 -22.80 -0.33 1.85
N MET A 334 -23.93 0.13 2.38
CA MET A 334 -24.25 1.56 2.47
C MET A 334 -23.28 2.34 3.37
N SER A 335 -22.84 1.75 4.49
CA SER A 335 -21.85 2.36 5.39
C SER A 335 -20.47 2.48 4.72
N TRP A 336 -20.03 1.43 4.02
CA TRP A 336 -18.78 1.42 3.25
C TRP A 336 -18.82 2.42 2.09
N ALA A 337 -19.96 2.51 1.38
CA ALA A 337 -20.15 3.51 0.33
C ALA A 337 -20.11 4.95 0.87
N ARG A 338 -20.67 5.20 2.07
CA ARG A 338 -20.59 6.49 2.77
C ARG A 338 -19.16 6.82 3.21
N TYR A 339 -18.40 5.83 3.67
CA TYR A 339 -17.01 6.02 4.07
C TYR A 339 -16.10 6.30 2.86
N ASN A 340 -16.28 5.57 1.75
CA ASN A 340 -15.51 5.79 0.52
C ASN A 340 -15.89 7.09 -0.20
N SER A 341 -17.15 7.51 -0.18
CA SER A 341 -17.58 8.81 -0.76
C SER A 341 -17.17 10.01 0.09
N SER A 342 -16.87 9.81 1.38
CA SER A 342 -16.27 10.82 2.26
C SER A 342 -14.76 10.97 2.02
N SER A 343 -14.12 10.01 1.35
CA SER A 343 -12.76 10.17 0.83
C SER A 343 -12.83 10.92 -0.52
N LYS A 344 -12.17 12.07 -0.59
CA LYS A 344 -12.17 13.08 -1.68
C LYS A 344 -11.66 12.59 -3.07
N TRP A 345 -11.68 11.30 -3.37
CA TRP A 345 -11.04 10.69 -4.55
C TRP A 345 -12.01 10.24 -5.66
N ALA A 346 -13.30 10.57 -5.57
CA ALA A 346 -14.30 10.18 -6.59
C ALA A 346 -14.61 11.27 -7.65
N LYS A 347 -13.99 12.46 -7.58
CA LYS A 347 -14.12 13.51 -8.60
C LYS A 347 -12.79 13.74 -9.33
N MET A 348 -12.33 12.72 -10.05
CA MET A 348 -11.35 12.85 -11.13
C MET A 348 -11.51 11.62 -12.05
N ARG A 349 -12.57 11.66 -12.86
CA ARG A 349 -12.62 11.06 -14.19
C ARG A 349 -13.06 12.13 -15.15
#